data_AF-A0A832TG25-F1
#
_entry.id   AF-A0A832TG25-F1
#
_cell.length_a   1.000
_cell.length_b   1.000
_cell.length_c   1.000
_cell.angle_alpha   90.00
_cell.angle_beta   90.00
_cell.angle_gamma   90.00
#
_symmetry.space_group_name_H-M   'P 1'
#
loop_
_entity.id
_entity.type
_entity.pdbx_description
1 polymer ?
#
loop_
_entity_poly.entity_id
_entity_poly.type
_entity_poly.pdbx_seq_one_letter_code
_entity_poly.pdbx_strand_id
1 'polypeptide(L)'
;RLRVDFDVGMHLFVATPSIGTRLYRECQQKGYIKENLTPRSFAEARQAQGLPLIETADFTASEVKEIASSAIKRYKHLSLLSHIKNPGKTLRVAVSQPSIVIKFVRSLSSN
;
A
#
# COMPACT_ATOMS: atom_id res chain seq x y z
N ARG A 1 7.13 12.58 -9.08
CA ARG A 1 8.48 13.18 -9.09
C ARG A 1 9.53 12.12 -8.77
N LEU A 2 9.63 11.64 -7.52
CA LEU A 2 10.66 10.65 -7.11
C LEU A 2 10.81 9.40 -8.02
N ARG A 3 9.72 8.69 -8.33
CA ARG A 3 9.78 7.51 -9.23
C ARG A 3 10.23 7.86 -10.66
N VAL A 4 9.85 9.03 -11.17
CA VAL A 4 10.13 9.45 -12.54
C VAL A 4 11.59 9.90 -12.66
N ASP A 5 12.05 10.70 -11.70
CA ASP A 5 13.34 11.37 -11.78
C ASP A 5 14.48 10.49 -11.24
N PHE A 6 14.18 9.60 -10.28
CA PHE A 6 15.19 8.86 -9.51
C PHE A 6 14.90 7.35 -9.40
N ASP A 7 13.89 6.83 -10.09
CA ASP A 7 13.50 5.40 -10.08
C ASP A 7 13.16 4.83 -8.68
N VAL A 8 12.86 5.69 -7.70
CA VAL A 8 12.58 5.29 -6.30
C VAL A 8 11.25 4.55 -6.17
N GLY A 9 11.26 3.43 -5.45
CA GLY A 9 10.07 2.63 -5.15
C GLY A 9 9.11 3.31 -4.17
N MET A 10 7.83 2.97 -4.24
CA MET A 10 6.83 3.50 -3.31
C MET A 10 6.74 2.65 -2.04
N HIS A 11 6.89 3.30 -0.89
CA HIS A 11 6.59 2.73 0.42
C HIS A 11 5.34 3.39 0.98
N LEU A 12 4.21 2.70 0.89
CA LEU A 12 2.94 3.18 1.41
C LEU A 12 2.60 2.43 2.69
N PHE A 13 2.53 3.16 3.80
CA PHE A 13 2.14 2.63 5.10
C PHE A 13 0.99 3.47 5.66
N VAL A 14 -0.05 2.81 6.14
CA VAL A 14 -1.13 3.46 6.88
C VAL A 14 -0.89 3.24 8.37
N ALA A 15 -1.09 4.29 9.17
CA ALA A 15 -0.96 4.21 10.62
C ALA A 15 -1.88 3.12 11.17
N THR A 16 -1.29 2.06 11.73
CA THR A 16 -2.02 0.94 12.30
C THR A 16 -1.83 0.94 13.82
N PRO A 17 -2.90 1.16 14.61
CA PRO A 17 -2.81 1.22 16.07
C PRO A 17 -2.52 -0.17 16.62
N SER A 18 -1.25 -0.50 16.84
CA SER A 18 -0.87 -1.83 17.33
C SER A 18 -1.12 -1.95 18.84
N ILE A 19 -1.69 -3.08 19.29
CA ILE A 19 -1.98 -3.33 20.72
C ILE A 19 -0.73 -3.03 21.58
N GLY A 20 -0.91 -2.32 22.69
CA GLY A 20 0.16 -1.91 23.61
C GLY A 20 0.88 -0.61 23.26
N THR A 21 0.74 -0.11 22.03
CA THR A 21 1.34 1.18 21.63
C THR A 21 0.60 2.37 22.23
N ARG A 22 1.26 3.52 22.27
CA ARG A 22 0.64 4.81 22.64
C ARG A 22 -0.50 5.17 21.68
N LEU A 23 -0.29 4.99 20.37
CA LEU A 23 -1.30 5.25 19.35
C LEU A 23 -2.58 4.45 19.60
N TYR A 24 -2.45 3.15 19.90
CA TYR A 24 -3.60 2.30 20.22
C TYR A 24 -4.39 2.82 21.43
N ARG A 25 -3.70 3.21 22.51
CA ARG A 25 -4.34 3.78 23.70
C ARG A 25 -5.10 5.06 23.39
N GLU A 26 -4.50 5.97 22.63
CA GLU A 26 -5.16 7.23 22.23
C GLU A 26 -6.37 6.97 21.33
N CYS A 27 -6.25 6.06 20.35
CA CYS A 27 -7.37 5.70 19.48
C CYS A 27 -8.51 5.02 20.25
N GLN A 28 -8.21 4.19 21.25
CA GLN A 28 -9.24 3.62 22.14
C GLN A 28 -9.94 4.71 22.97
N GLN A 29 -9.17 5.59 23.62
CA GLN A 29 -9.72 6.66 24.47
C GLN A 29 -10.62 7.63 23.70
N LYS A 30 -10.27 7.90 22.43
CA LYS A 30 -11.02 8.81 21.56
C LYS A 30 -12.11 8.12 20.73
N GLY A 31 -12.31 6.81 20.88
CA GLY A 31 -13.31 6.06 20.14
C GLY A 31 -13.03 5.93 18.64
N TYR A 32 -11.77 6.05 18.22
CA TYR A 32 -11.39 5.99 16.80
C TYR A 32 -11.26 4.57 16.25
N ILE A 33 -11.26 3.57 17.12
CA ILE A 33 -11.26 2.16 16.75
C ILE A 33 -12.69 1.66 16.80
N LYS A 34 -13.20 1.15 15.67
CA LYS A 34 -14.50 0.46 15.64
C LYS A 34 -14.47 -0.82 16.47
N GLU A 35 -15.57 -1.13 17.14
CA GLU A 35 -15.62 -2.17 18.17
C GLU A 35 -15.30 -3.58 17.65
N ASN A 36 -14.69 -4.37 18.53
CA ASN A 36 -14.16 -5.72 18.37
C ASN A 36 -13.19 -5.93 17.19
N LEU A 37 -12.02 -5.30 17.29
CA LEU A 37 -10.87 -5.66 16.46
C LEU A 37 -10.43 -7.11 16.74
N THR A 38 -10.41 -7.92 15.69
CA THR A 38 -9.87 -9.29 15.75
C THR A 38 -8.40 -9.31 15.34
N PRO A 39 -7.62 -10.36 15.69
CA PRO A 39 -6.28 -10.55 15.13
C PRO A 39 -6.24 -10.45 13.60
N ARG A 40 -7.32 -10.88 12.93
CA ARG A 40 -7.50 -10.75 11.49
C ARG A 40 -7.58 -9.29 11.04
N SER A 41 -8.35 -8.45 11.74
CA SER A 41 -8.43 -7.00 11.45
C SER A 41 -7.04 -6.35 11.49
N PHE A 42 -6.22 -6.71 12.48
CA PHE A 42 -4.83 -6.23 12.59
C PHE A 42 -3.93 -6.74 11.46
N ALA A 43 -4.14 -7.97 10.98
CA ALA A 43 -3.38 -8.51 9.87
C ALA A 43 -3.77 -7.81 8.55
N GLU A 44 -5.06 -7.62 8.32
CA GLU A 44 -5.60 -6.96 7.13
C GLU A 44 -5.12 -5.52 7.05
N ALA A 45 -5.20 -4.74 8.12
CA ALA A 45 -4.80 -3.33 8.13
C ALA A 45 -3.32 -3.07 7.77
N ARG A 46 -2.45 -4.08 7.91
CA ARG A 46 -1.04 -3.99 7.54
C ARG A 46 -0.77 -4.30 6.07
N GLN A 47 -1.75 -4.81 5.34
CA GLN A 47 -1.63 -5.06 3.91
C GLN A 47 -1.79 -3.76 3.14
N ALA A 48 -1.12 -3.63 1.99
CA ALA A 48 -1.20 -2.42 1.15
C ALA A 48 -2.62 -2.13 0.63
N GLN A 49 -3.49 -3.15 0.57
CA GLN A 49 -4.91 -3.06 0.18
C GLN A 49 -5.87 -3.27 1.38
N GLY A 50 -5.30 -3.33 2.59
CA GLY A 50 -6.03 -3.53 3.83
C GLY A 50 -7.03 -2.43 4.13
N LEU A 51 -7.96 -2.72 5.05
CA LEU A 51 -8.81 -1.69 5.64
C LEU A 51 -8.09 -1.08 6.86
N PRO A 52 -7.86 0.24 6.89
CA PRO A 52 -7.34 0.92 8.07
C PRO A 52 -8.25 0.74 9.29
N LEU A 53 -7.66 0.82 10.49
CA LEU A 53 -8.40 0.58 11.75
C LEU A 53 -8.87 1.87 12.44
N ILE A 54 -8.50 3.02 11.91
CA ILE A 54 -8.74 4.33 12.52
C ILE A 54 -9.81 5.04 11.69
N GLU A 55 -10.85 5.49 12.38
CA GLU A 55 -11.90 6.34 11.85
C GLU A 55 -12.10 7.53 12.80
N THR A 56 -12.21 8.72 12.24
CA THR A 56 -12.32 9.97 12.99
C THR A 56 -13.42 10.84 12.37
N ALA A 57 -13.69 12.00 12.96
CA ALA A 57 -14.59 12.99 12.35
C ALA A 57 -14.04 13.56 11.02
N ASP A 58 -12.72 13.54 10.83
CA ASP A 58 -12.06 14.15 9.67
C ASP A 58 -11.91 13.17 8.49
N PHE A 59 -11.91 11.86 8.76
CA PHE A 59 -11.75 10.83 7.74
C PHE A 59 -12.25 9.47 8.22
N THR A 60 -12.72 8.68 7.27
CA THR A 60 -13.13 7.28 7.42
C THR A 60 -12.04 6.31 6.97
N ALA A 61 -12.10 5.07 7.48
CA ALA A 61 -11.19 4.01 7.04
C ALA A 61 -11.30 3.74 5.53
N SER A 62 -12.51 3.84 4.97
CA SER A 62 -12.77 3.66 3.54
C SER A 62 -12.13 4.75 2.68
N GLU A 63 -12.24 6.01 3.08
CA GLU A 63 -11.59 7.12 2.37
C GLU A 63 -10.07 6.96 2.32
N VAL A 64 -9.46 6.58 3.45
CA VAL A 64 -8.01 6.31 3.51
C VAL A 64 -7.63 5.14 2.60
N LYS A 65 -8.45 4.08 2.55
CA LYS A 65 -8.25 2.93 1.64
C LYS A 65 -8.34 3.34 0.17
N GLU A 66 -9.25 4.24 -0.18
CA GLU A 66 -9.40 4.76 -1.55
C GLU A 66 -8.22 5.62 -1.98
N ILE A 67 -7.73 6.48 -1.09
CA ILE A 67 -6.52 7.28 -1.31
C ILE A 67 -5.32 6.35 -1.53
N ALA A 68 -5.15 5.34 -0.68
CA ALA A 68 -4.10 4.33 -0.80
C ALA A 68 -4.18 3.58 -2.14
N SER A 69 -5.37 3.13 -2.51
CA SER A 69 -5.62 2.43 -3.77
C SER A 69 -5.30 3.30 -4.98
N SER A 70 -5.68 4.58 -4.94
CA SER A 70 -5.40 5.55 -6.00
C SER A 70 -3.89 5.82 -6.15
N ALA A 71 -3.16 5.93 -5.02
CA ALA A 71 -1.71 6.07 -5.02
C ALA A 71 -1.02 4.84 -5.64
N ILE A 72 -1.45 3.63 -5.29
CA ILE A 72 -0.93 2.38 -5.87
C ILE A 72 -1.19 2.30 -7.37
N LYS A 73 -2.41 2.61 -7.83
CA LYS A 73 -2.74 2.64 -9.26
C LYS A 73 -1.84 3.61 -10.02
N ARG A 74 -1.66 4.83 -9.50
CA ARG A 74 -0.78 5.83 -10.09
C ARG A 74 0.68 5.37 -10.12
N TYR A 75 1.16 4.76 -9.05
CA TYR A 75 2.51 4.19 -9.01
C TYR A 75 2.72 3.07 -10.02
N LYS A 76 1.78 2.12 -10.13
CA LYS A 76 1.82 1.04 -11.14
C LYS A 76 1.91 1.62 -12.56
N HIS A 77 1.10 2.62 -12.87
CA HIS A 77 1.13 3.29 -14.16
C HIS A 77 2.50 3.93 -14.46
N LEU A 78 3.07 4.67 -13.49
CA LEU A 78 4.40 5.25 -13.63
C LEU A 78 5.49 4.18 -13.77
N SER A 79 5.36 3.04 -13.08
CA SER A 79 6.30 1.93 -13.23
C SER A 79 6.25 1.33 -14.63
N LEU A 80 5.05 1.12 -15.17
CA LEU A 80 4.87 0.59 -16.52
C LEU A 80 5.52 1.51 -17.57
N LEU A 81 5.29 2.82 -17.47
CA LEU A 81 5.95 3.81 -18.31
C LEU A 81 7.48 3.77 -18.18
N SER A 82 8.01 3.62 -16.96
CA SER A 82 9.46 3.49 -16.74
C SER A 82 10.02 2.24 -17.41
N HIS A 83 9.31 1.11 -17.34
CA HIS A 83 9.73 -0.14 -17.97
C HIS A 83 9.77 -0.04 -19.50
N ILE A 84 8.79 0.66 -20.10
CA ILE A 84 8.73 0.92 -21.55
C ILE A 84 9.87 1.86 -21.97
N LYS A 85 10.14 2.91 -21.19
CA LYS A 85 11.21 3.88 -21.49
C LYS A 85 12.62 3.30 -21.36
N ASN A 86 12.79 2.26 -20.54
CA ASN A 86 14.09 1.68 -20.22
C ASN A 86 14.15 0.17 -20.56
N PRO A 87 13.97 -0.23 -21.83
CA PRO A 87 13.80 -1.63 -22.20
C PRO A 87 15.02 -2.50 -21.85
N GLY A 88 16.25 -1.99 -22.01
CA GLY A 88 17.46 -2.74 -21.67
C GLY A 88 17.60 -3.06 -20.18
N LYS A 89 17.21 -2.12 -19.29
CA LYS A 89 17.16 -2.36 -17.85
C LYS A 89 16.07 -3.39 -17.52
N THR A 90 14.89 -3.25 -18.13
CA THR A 90 13.77 -4.16 -17.94
C THR A 90 14.12 -5.59 -18.37
N LEU A 91 14.77 -5.76 -19.53
CA LEU A 91 15.19 -7.07 -20.04
C LEU A 91 16.20 -7.74 -19.08
N ARG A 92 17.18 -6.97 -18.59
CA ARG A 92 18.16 -7.46 -17.61
C ARG A 92 17.48 -7.95 -16.33
N VAL A 93 16.49 -7.22 -15.83
CA VAL A 93 15.70 -7.64 -14.66
C VAL A 93 14.89 -8.89 -14.97
N ALA A 94 14.28 -8.99 -16.15
CA ALA A 94 13.51 -10.17 -16.54
C ALA A 94 14.35 -11.45 -16.59
N VAL A 95 15.60 -11.35 -17.06
CA VAL A 95 16.52 -12.49 -17.10
C VAL A 95 17.07 -12.82 -15.71
N SER A 96 17.47 -11.80 -14.92
CA SER A 96 18.09 -12.03 -13.61
C SER A 96 17.09 -12.39 -12.50
N GLN A 97 15.85 -11.91 -12.59
CA GLN A 97 14.83 -12.02 -11.54
C GLN A 97 13.45 -12.36 -12.14
N PRO A 98 13.31 -13.51 -12.81
CA PRO A 98 12.08 -13.86 -13.54
C PRO A 98 10.84 -13.97 -12.62
N SER A 99 11.04 -14.38 -11.36
CA SER A 99 9.96 -14.48 -10.37
C SER A 99 9.30 -13.13 -10.06
N ILE A 100 10.05 -12.03 -10.10
CA ILE A 100 9.52 -10.68 -9.89
C ILE A 100 8.69 -10.23 -11.09
N VAL A 101 9.12 -10.56 -12.31
CA VAL A 101 8.34 -10.26 -13.52
C VAL A 101 7.02 -11.02 -13.51
N ILE A 102 7.03 -12.31 -13.14
CA ILE A 102 5.80 -13.11 -13.03
C ILE A 102 4.85 -12.48 -11.99
N LYS A 103 5.37 -12.08 -10.82
CA LYS A 103 4.57 -11.38 -9.79
C LYS A 103 3.99 -10.07 -10.32
N PHE A 104 4.78 -9.28 -11.05
CA PHE A 104 4.34 -8.02 -11.63
C PHE A 104 3.20 -8.23 -12.64
N VAL A 105 3.35 -9.17 -13.57
CA VAL A 105 2.31 -9.51 -14.55
C VAL A 105 1.03 -9.97 -13.87
N ARG A 106 1.12 -10.88 -12.90
CA ARG A 106 -0.04 -11.31 -12.10
C ARG A 106 -0.74 -10.11 -11.42
N SER A 107 0.04 -9.17 -10.88
CA SER A 107 -0.49 -7.98 -10.21
C SER A 107 -1.17 -6.98 -11.16
N LEU A 108 -0.95 -7.09 -12.47
CA LEU A 108 -1.66 -6.31 -13.50
C LEU A 108 -3.01 -6.96 -13.83
N SER A 109 -3.08 -8.29 -13.86
CA SER A 109 -4.31 -9.07 -14.13
C SER A 109 -5.28 -9.11 -12.95
N SER A 110 -4.84 -8.83 -11.72
CA SER A 110 -5.69 -8.80 -10.52
C SER A 110 -6.34 -7.42 -10.24
N ASN A 111 -6.50 -6.57 -11.26
CA ASN A 111 -7.27 -5.32 -11.17
C ASN A 111 -8.60 -5.45 -11.90
#